data_AF-A0A3D1JCD0-F1
#
_entry.id   AF-A0A3D1JCD0-F1
#
_cell.length_a   1.000
_cell.length_b   1.000
_cell.length_c   1.000
_cell.angle_alpha   90.00
_cell.angle_beta   90.00
_cell.angle_gamma   90.00
#
_symmetry.space_group_name_H-M   'P 1'
#
loop_
_entity.id
_entity.type
_entity.pdbx_description
1 polymer ?
#
loop_
_entity_poly.entity_id
_entity_poly.type
_entity_poly.pdbx_seq_one_letter_code
_entity_poly.pdbx_strand_id
1 'polypeptide(L)'
;MKKLKTMTISGISLPLYLFFMVVIFGAIALDKLPLNMVGITILLVALGHLLYFIGEKLPIMNSYLGGGSVFTLLGATLLASFNIVPDKVIDAVSDFMGNGFGFLDFYIAALICGSILGMNRNLLVKASTKFIPVALITMVVGFFAVGLVGMLLGNGFADSVDRKS
;
A
#
# COMPACT_ATOMS: atom_id res chain seq x y z
N MET A 1 -32.97 14.54 11.33
CA MET A 1 -32.46 14.08 10.01
C MET A 1 -31.50 15.08 9.32
N LYS A 2 -30.65 15.82 10.05
CA LYS A 2 -29.73 16.84 9.47
C LYS A 2 -28.25 16.69 9.89
N LYS A 3 -27.93 15.71 10.75
CA LYS A 3 -26.59 15.48 11.31
C LYS A 3 -25.77 14.37 10.64
N LEU A 4 -26.29 13.75 9.58
CA LEU A 4 -25.59 12.71 8.81
C LEU A 4 -24.91 13.27 7.53
N LYS A 5 -25.05 14.57 7.27
CA LYS A 5 -24.57 15.23 6.05
C LYS A 5 -23.18 15.89 6.19
N THR A 6 -22.54 15.77 7.35
CA THR A 6 -21.30 16.47 7.71
C THR A 6 -20.18 15.53 8.17
N MET A 7 -20.29 14.23 7.88
CA MET A 7 -19.15 13.32 7.92
C MET A 7 -18.61 13.26 6.49
N THR A 8 -17.71 14.18 6.18
CA THR A 8 -16.94 14.15 4.93
C THR A 8 -15.95 12.99 5.01
N ILE A 9 -16.19 11.97 4.20
CA ILE A 9 -15.22 10.91 3.96
C ILE A 9 -14.30 11.43 2.87
N SER A 10 -13.14 11.96 3.23
CA SER A 10 -12.07 12.33 2.29
C SER A 10 -12.56 13.14 1.06
N GLY A 11 -13.39 14.16 1.29
CA GLY A 11 -13.84 15.07 0.24
C GLY A 11 -14.96 14.56 -0.69
N ILE A 12 -15.48 13.34 -0.48
CA ILE A 12 -16.59 12.78 -1.28
C ILE A 12 -17.86 12.66 -0.43
N SER A 13 -19.00 13.07 -1.00
CA SER A 13 -20.30 13.01 -0.32
C SER A 13 -20.70 11.56 0.00
N LEU A 14 -21.12 11.31 1.25
CA LEU A 14 -21.61 10.02 1.78
C LEU A 14 -22.56 9.26 0.85
N PRO A 15 -23.49 9.92 0.11
CA PRO A 15 -24.41 9.24 -0.82
C PRO A 15 -23.71 8.70 -2.08
N LEU A 16 -22.70 9.42 -2.61
CA LEU A 16 -21.94 8.99 -3.78
C LEU A 16 -21.05 7.79 -3.43
N TYR A 17 -20.48 7.80 -2.23
CA TYR A 17 -19.67 6.71 -1.72
C TYR A 17 -20.48 5.42 -1.53
N LEU A 18 -21.68 5.54 -0.95
CA LEU A 18 -22.61 4.42 -0.81
C LEU A 18 -23.06 3.84 -2.16
N PHE A 19 -23.23 4.70 -3.18
CA PHE A 19 -23.54 4.26 -4.55
C PHE A 19 -22.40 3.42 -5.15
N PHE A 20 -21.15 3.85 -5.03
CA PHE A 20 -19.99 3.06 -5.48
C PHE A 20 -19.85 1.74 -4.73
N MET A 21 -20.10 1.74 -3.42
CA MET A 21 -20.05 0.54 -2.59
C MET A 21 -21.10 -0.49 -3.01
N VAL A 22 -22.34 -0.06 -3.29
CA VAL A 22 -23.42 -0.94 -3.77
C VAL A 22 -23.13 -1.47 -5.18
N VAL A 23 -22.58 -0.65 -6.07
CA VAL A 23 -22.20 -1.08 -7.42
C VAL A 23 -21.07 -2.11 -7.37
N ILE A 24 -20.08 -1.92 -6.50
CA ILE A 24 -18.97 -2.86 -6.33
C ILE A 24 -19.44 -4.16 -5.67
N PHE A 25 -20.23 -4.09 -4.61
CA PHE A 25 -20.78 -5.29 -3.97
C PHE A 25 -21.71 -6.05 -4.92
N GLY A 26 -22.50 -5.34 -5.73
CA GLY A 26 -23.31 -5.91 -6.79
C GLY A 26 -22.46 -6.56 -7.88
N ALA A 27 -21.37 -5.93 -8.33
CA ALA A 27 -20.46 -6.51 -9.30
C ALA A 27 -19.77 -7.77 -8.77
N ILE A 28 -19.34 -7.77 -7.50
CA ILE A 28 -18.73 -8.93 -6.82
C ILE A 28 -19.75 -10.07 -6.70
N ALA A 29 -20.98 -9.77 -6.28
CA ALA A 29 -22.04 -10.76 -6.15
C ALA A 29 -22.50 -11.36 -7.49
N LEU A 30 -22.36 -10.60 -8.59
CA LEU A 30 -22.68 -11.07 -9.94
C LEU A 30 -21.53 -11.84 -10.61
N ASP A 31 -20.35 -11.94 -9.97
CA ASP A 31 -19.10 -12.50 -10.55
C ASP A 31 -18.72 -11.86 -11.90
N LYS A 32 -19.28 -10.68 -12.19
CA LYS A 32 -19.15 -9.94 -13.45
C LYS A 32 -18.33 -8.66 -13.23
N LEU A 33 -17.31 -8.72 -12.36
CA LEU A 33 -16.35 -7.64 -12.36
C LEU A 33 -15.64 -7.62 -13.72
N PRO A 34 -15.60 -6.47 -14.41
CA PRO A 34 -14.69 -6.32 -15.52
C PRO A 34 -13.27 -6.42 -14.97
N LEU A 35 -12.61 -7.56 -15.18
CA LEU A 35 -11.22 -7.86 -14.79
C LEU A 35 -10.21 -7.12 -15.70
N ASN A 36 -10.58 -5.91 -16.12
CA ASN A 36 -9.76 -5.00 -16.91
C ASN A 36 -9.09 -3.99 -15.98
N MET A 37 -7.99 -3.37 -16.42
CA MET A 37 -7.24 -2.37 -15.64
C MET A 37 -8.14 -1.27 -15.03
N VAL A 38 -9.15 -0.80 -15.77
CA VAL A 38 -10.09 0.23 -15.30
C VAL A 38 -11.02 -0.30 -14.20
N GLY A 39 -11.49 -1.55 -14.30
CA GLY A 39 -12.36 -2.14 -13.28
C GLY A 39 -11.62 -2.38 -11.96
N ILE A 40 -10.39 -2.87 -12.06
CA ILE A 40 -9.54 -3.16 -10.90
C ILE A 40 -9.10 -1.86 -10.20
N THR A 41 -8.76 -0.80 -10.96
CA THR A 41 -8.41 0.50 -10.36
C THR A 41 -9.58 1.15 -9.63
N ILE A 42 -10.79 1.11 -10.19
CA ILE A 42 -11.99 1.65 -9.50
C ILE A 42 -12.28 0.84 -8.23
N LEU A 43 -12.14 -0.48 -8.28
CA LEU A 43 -12.27 -1.37 -7.12
C LEU A 43 -11.27 -0.99 -6.03
N LEU A 44 -9.98 -0.90 -6.36
CA LEU A 44 -8.90 -0.60 -5.41
C LEU A 44 -9.06 0.81 -4.80
N VAL A 45 -9.42 1.81 -5.59
CA VAL A 45 -9.64 3.18 -5.10
C VAL A 45 -10.85 3.23 -4.15
N ALA A 46 -11.96 2.61 -4.52
CA ALA A 46 -13.17 2.63 -3.70
C ALA A 46 -12.99 1.85 -2.39
N LEU A 47 -12.44 0.63 -2.47
CA LEU A 47 -12.20 -0.20 -1.29
C LEU A 47 -11.12 0.41 -0.40
N GLY A 48 -10.04 0.93 -0.98
CA GLY A 48 -9.00 1.67 -0.25
C GLY A 48 -9.58 2.87 0.52
N HIS A 49 -10.47 3.63 -0.10
CA HIS A 49 -11.14 4.76 0.56
C HIS A 49 -12.07 4.31 1.71
N LEU A 50 -12.76 3.16 1.58
CA LEU A 50 -13.55 2.55 2.66
C LEU A 50 -12.68 2.33 3.89
N LEU A 51 -11.62 1.56 3.68
CA LEU A 51 -10.75 1.08 4.74
C LEU A 51 -10.02 2.28 5.34
N TYR A 52 -9.61 3.25 4.52
CA TYR A 52 -8.94 4.46 4.98
C TYR A 52 -9.81 5.25 5.96
N PHE A 53 -11.08 5.44 5.62
CA PHE A 53 -12.02 6.16 6.48
C PHE A 53 -12.29 5.45 7.81
N ILE A 54 -12.42 4.12 7.77
CA ILE A 54 -12.60 3.31 8.98
C ILE A 54 -11.33 3.41 9.84
N GLY A 55 -10.15 3.32 9.23
CA GLY A 55 -8.86 3.41 9.90
C GLY A 55 -8.59 4.78 10.53
N GLU A 56 -8.95 5.87 9.84
CA GLU A 56 -8.76 7.23 10.35
C GLU A 56 -9.65 7.53 11.57
N LYS A 57 -10.84 6.90 11.64
CA LYS A 57 -11.75 6.99 12.79
C LYS A 57 -11.32 6.19 14.01
N LEU A 58 -10.36 5.26 13.88
CA LEU A 58 -9.87 4.46 14.99
C LEU A 58 -8.70 5.21 15.67
N PRO A 59 -8.88 5.79 16.87
CA PRO A 59 -7.92 6.72 17.47
C PRO A 59 -6.56 6.09 17.82
N ILE A 60 -6.56 4.80 18.16
CA ILE A 60 -5.34 4.03 18.49
C ILE A 60 -4.46 3.83 17.25
N MET A 61 -5.09 3.49 16.12
CA MET A 61 -4.40 3.19 14.86
C MET A 61 -3.95 4.47 14.16
N ASN A 62 -4.76 5.52 14.29
CA ASN A 62 -4.47 6.81 13.68
C ASN A 62 -3.22 7.49 14.29
N SER A 63 -3.08 7.44 15.62
CA SER A 63 -2.05 8.21 16.31
C SER A 63 -0.68 7.52 16.38
N TYR A 64 -0.63 6.19 16.34
CA TYR A 64 0.62 5.44 16.59
C TYR A 64 1.12 4.64 15.38
N LEU A 65 0.23 4.23 14.48
CA LEU A 65 0.54 3.23 13.47
C LEU A 65 0.44 3.79 12.04
N GLY A 66 0.27 5.10 11.88
CA GLY A 66 0.30 5.75 10.57
C GLY A 66 -1.06 5.99 9.93
N GLY A 67 -2.15 6.06 10.71
CA GLY A 67 -3.41 6.55 10.16
C GLY A 67 -4.27 5.50 9.47
N GLY A 68 -5.08 5.99 8.53
CA GLY A 68 -5.89 5.16 7.65
C GLY A 68 -5.07 4.31 6.67
N SER A 69 -3.84 4.70 6.31
CA SER A 69 -3.03 3.97 5.31
C SER A 69 -2.56 2.61 5.80
N VAL A 70 -2.05 2.51 7.03
CA VAL A 70 -1.64 1.21 7.59
C VAL A 70 -2.85 0.32 7.87
N PHE A 71 -3.99 0.90 8.27
CA PHE A 71 -5.23 0.15 8.37
C PHE A 71 -5.72 -0.37 7.02
N THR A 72 -5.55 0.38 5.92
CA THR A 72 -5.88 -0.12 4.58
C THR A 72 -5.02 -1.31 4.17
N LEU A 73 -3.72 -1.29 4.50
CA LEU A 73 -2.81 -2.40 4.21
C LEU A 73 -3.21 -3.67 5.00
N LEU A 74 -3.37 -3.53 6.32
CA LEU A 74 -3.75 -4.65 7.19
C LEU A 74 -5.15 -5.15 6.85
N GLY A 75 -6.10 -4.24 6.63
CA GLY A 75 -7.47 -4.58 6.26
C GLY A 75 -7.53 -5.32 4.92
N ALA A 76 -6.82 -4.86 3.89
CA ALA A 76 -6.76 -5.56 2.61
C ALA A 76 -6.15 -6.96 2.76
N THR A 77 -5.09 -7.10 3.55
CA THR A 77 -4.45 -8.40 3.82
C THR A 77 -5.39 -9.34 4.59
N LEU A 78 -6.12 -8.83 5.58
CA LEU A 78 -7.11 -9.61 6.33
C LEU A 78 -8.29 -10.01 5.42
N LEU A 79 -8.79 -9.10 4.58
CA LEU A 79 -9.85 -9.41 3.61
C LEU A 79 -9.44 -10.53 2.65
N ALA A 80 -8.19 -10.51 2.17
CA ALA A 80 -7.63 -11.57 1.34
C ALA A 80 -7.45 -12.88 2.13
N SER A 81 -6.95 -12.81 3.36
CA SER A 81 -6.69 -13.99 4.20
C SER A 81 -7.96 -14.68 4.70
N PHE A 82 -9.03 -13.92 4.95
CA PHE A 82 -10.34 -14.43 5.39
C PHE A 82 -11.24 -14.89 4.23
N ASN A 83 -10.77 -14.86 2.97
CA ASN A 83 -11.53 -15.31 1.79
C ASN A 83 -12.89 -14.58 1.61
N ILE A 84 -13.01 -13.34 2.12
CA ILE A 84 -14.22 -12.52 1.98
C ILE A 84 -14.39 -12.04 0.54
N VAL A 85 -13.28 -11.93 -0.19
CA VAL A 85 -13.22 -11.49 -1.59
C VAL A 85 -12.96 -12.73 -2.47
N PRO A 86 -13.68 -12.90 -3.59
CA PRO A 86 -13.47 -14.04 -4.49
C PRO A 86 -12.03 -14.10 -5.03
N ASP A 87 -11.47 -15.31 -5.13
CA ASP A 87 -10.09 -15.54 -5.60
C ASP A 87 -9.80 -14.88 -6.95
N LYS A 88 -10.77 -14.90 -7.88
CA LYS A 88 -10.65 -14.25 -9.20
C LYS A 88 -10.29 -12.76 -9.12
N VAL A 89 -10.79 -12.08 -8.08
CA VAL A 89 -10.53 -10.64 -7.87
C VAL A 89 -9.13 -10.45 -7.29
N ILE A 90 -8.68 -11.35 -6.41
CA ILE A 90 -7.33 -11.33 -5.82
C ILE A 90 -6.28 -11.59 -6.90
N ASP A 91 -6.52 -12.57 -7.77
CA ASP A 91 -5.63 -12.89 -8.89
C ASP A 91 -5.53 -11.71 -9.86
N ALA A 92 -6.65 -11.11 -10.25
CA ALA A 92 -6.65 -9.95 -11.14
C ALA A 92 -5.96 -8.72 -10.53
N VAL A 93 -6.13 -8.48 -9.23
CA VAL A 93 -5.38 -7.42 -8.51
C VAL A 93 -3.88 -7.72 -8.51
N SER A 94 -3.49 -8.98 -8.31
CA SER A 94 -2.09 -9.41 -8.32
C SER A 94 -1.45 -9.26 -9.71
N ASP A 95 -2.19 -9.60 -10.76
CA ASP A 95 -1.75 -9.40 -12.16
C ASP A 95 -1.64 -7.93 -12.53
N PHE A 96 -2.52 -7.08 -12.00
CA PHE A 96 -2.44 -5.64 -12.18
C PHE A 96 -1.22 -5.03 -11.46
N MET A 97 -0.92 -5.49 -10.24
CA MET A 97 0.19 -4.96 -9.44
C MET A 97 1.56 -5.43 -9.91
N GLY A 98 1.76 -6.73 -10.12
CA GLY A 98 3.10 -7.31 -10.27
C GLY A 98 3.32 -8.16 -11.51
N ASN A 99 2.37 -9.02 -11.88
CA ASN A 99 2.67 -10.09 -12.85
C ASN A 99 2.39 -9.75 -14.33
N GLY A 100 1.48 -8.80 -14.60
CA GLY A 100 1.05 -8.49 -15.97
C GLY A 100 1.32 -7.04 -16.39
N PHE A 101 0.76 -6.08 -15.67
CA PHE A 101 0.75 -4.68 -16.11
C PHE A 101 1.85 -3.80 -15.49
N GLY A 102 2.49 -4.24 -14.40
CA GLY A 102 3.56 -3.49 -13.73
C GLY A 102 3.13 -2.12 -13.23
N PHE A 103 1.85 -1.95 -12.86
CA PHE A 103 1.35 -0.65 -12.40
C PHE A 103 2.07 -0.17 -11.13
N LEU A 104 2.48 -1.10 -10.26
CA LEU A 104 3.26 -0.77 -9.06
C LEU A 104 4.61 -0.14 -9.43
N ASP A 105 5.32 -0.74 -10.37
CA ASP A 105 6.62 -0.24 -10.84
C ASP A 105 6.48 1.10 -11.56
N PHE A 106 5.45 1.24 -12.41
CA PHE A 106 5.12 2.51 -13.05
C PHE A 106 4.81 3.60 -12.02
N TYR A 107 4.02 3.29 -11.00
CA TYR A 107 3.65 4.24 -9.95
C TYR A 107 4.87 4.66 -9.13
N ILE A 108 5.73 3.72 -8.74
CA ILE A 108 6.98 4.00 -8.04
C ILE A 108 7.89 4.87 -8.91
N ALA A 109 8.07 4.53 -10.19
CA ALA A 109 8.88 5.31 -11.13
C ALA A 109 8.33 6.73 -11.32
N ALA A 110 7.01 6.89 -11.49
CA ALA A 110 6.37 8.19 -11.63
C ALA A 110 6.53 9.06 -10.36
N LEU A 111 6.39 8.49 -9.16
CA LEU A 111 6.61 9.19 -7.90
C LEU A 111 8.08 9.61 -7.72
N ILE A 112 9.03 8.75 -8.06
CA ILE A 112 10.47 9.07 -7.99
C ILE A 112 10.79 10.19 -8.98
N CYS A 113 10.39 10.05 -10.24
CA CYS A 113 10.61 11.08 -11.27
C CYS A 113 9.94 12.40 -10.90
N GLY A 114 8.71 12.38 -10.40
CA GLY A 114 7.99 13.57 -9.94
C GLY A 114 8.70 14.26 -8.78
N SER A 115 9.19 13.49 -7.80
CA SER A 115 9.93 14.02 -6.65
C SER A 115 11.28 14.63 -7.04
N ILE A 116 11.96 14.05 -8.03
CA ILE A 116 13.23 14.56 -8.56
C ILE A 116 13.01 15.86 -9.36
N LEU A 117 12.01 15.89 -10.24
CA LEU A 117 11.72 17.04 -11.10
C LEU A 117 11.16 18.24 -10.30
N GLY A 118 10.44 17.97 -9.21
CA GLY A 118 9.90 19.00 -8.32
C GLY A 118 10.94 19.73 -7.45
N MET A 119 12.19 19.26 -7.42
CA MET A 119 13.24 19.79 -6.53
C MET A 119 14.30 20.59 -7.29
N ASN A 120 14.84 21.65 -6.69
CA ASN A 120 15.92 22.43 -7.30
C ASN A 120 17.18 21.57 -7.50
N ARG A 121 17.79 21.64 -8.70
CA ARG A 121 18.99 20.89 -9.10
C ARG A 121 20.13 20.97 -8.07
N ASN A 122 20.32 22.13 -7.43
CA ASN A 122 21.39 22.32 -6.43
C ASN A 122 21.11 21.56 -5.13
N LEU A 123 19.84 21.51 -4.69
CA LEU A 123 19.44 20.72 -3.53
C LEU A 123 19.50 19.23 -3.84
N LEU A 124 19.12 18.83 -5.05
CA LEU A 124 19.18 17.44 -5.50
C LEU A 124 20.61 16.89 -5.46
N VAL A 125 21.57 17.57 -6.12
CA VAL A 125 22.97 17.12 -6.14
C VAL A 125 23.57 17.10 -4.73
N LYS A 126 23.23 18.07 -3.89
CA LYS A 126 23.72 18.14 -2.49
C LYS A 126 23.11 17.04 -1.59
N ALA A 127 21.86 16.67 -1.83
CA ALA A 127 21.19 15.57 -1.12
C ALA A 127 21.75 14.22 -1.58
N SER A 128 21.84 13.97 -2.89
CA SER A 128 22.35 12.72 -3.46
C SER A 128 23.79 12.41 -3.05
N THR A 129 24.68 13.43 -3.01
CA THR A 129 26.07 13.24 -2.58
C THR A 129 26.22 12.85 -1.11
N LYS A 130 25.29 13.26 -0.24
CA LYS A 130 25.24 12.80 1.16
C LYS A 130 24.50 11.46 1.31
N PHE A 131 23.51 11.20 0.46
CA PHE A 131 22.71 9.99 0.49
C PHE A 131 23.53 8.75 0.13
N ILE A 132 24.38 8.80 -0.90
CA ILE A 132 25.21 7.66 -1.34
C ILE A 132 26.10 7.09 -0.21
N PRO A 133 26.94 7.90 0.50
CA PRO A 133 27.78 7.37 1.56
C PRO A 133 26.97 6.88 2.76
N VAL A 134 25.87 7.55 3.10
CA VAL A 134 24.97 7.11 4.18
C VAL A 134 24.34 5.76 3.83
N ALA A 135 23.84 5.58 2.61
CA ALA A 135 23.25 4.33 2.15
C ALA A 135 24.23 3.17 2.27
N LEU A 136 25.49 3.34 1.82
CA LEU A 136 26.54 2.33 1.96
C LEU A 136 26.84 1.98 3.42
N ILE A 137 26.98 3.00 4.29
CA ILE A 137 27.24 2.77 5.72
C ILE A 137 26.07 2.03 6.36
N THR A 138 24.83 2.44 6.08
CA THR A 138 23.63 1.77 6.63
C THR A 138 23.50 0.33 6.14
N MET A 139 23.88 0.03 4.91
CA MET A 139 23.87 -1.32 4.37
C MET A 139 24.89 -2.20 5.08
N VAL A 140 26.12 -1.71 5.30
CA VAL A 140 27.16 -2.44 6.04
C VAL A 140 26.76 -2.65 7.49
N VAL A 141 26.27 -1.61 8.17
CA VAL A 141 25.83 -1.71 9.58
C VAL A 141 24.62 -2.63 9.71
N GLY A 142 23.66 -2.57 8.77
CA GLY A 142 22.51 -3.46 8.72
C GLY A 142 22.91 -4.91 8.52
N PHE A 143 23.85 -5.18 7.61
CA PHE A 143 24.43 -6.51 7.38
C PHE A 143 25.02 -7.10 8.67
N PHE A 144 25.83 -6.32 9.39
CA PHE A 144 26.41 -6.76 10.66
C PHE A 144 25.38 -6.91 11.78
N ALA A 145 24.40 -6.01 11.88
CA ALA A 145 23.36 -6.08 12.90
C ALA A 145 22.45 -7.31 12.72
N VAL A 146 21.99 -7.56 11.50
CA VAL A 146 21.17 -8.73 11.17
C VAL A 146 21.96 -10.03 11.35
N GLY A 147 23.23 -10.06 10.95
CA GLY A 147 24.07 -11.23 11.13
C GLY A 147 24.35 -11.54 12.60
N LEU A 148 24.58 -10.52 13.43
CA LEU A 148 24.85 -10.69 14.85
C LEU A 148 23.59 -11.17 15.59
N VAL A 149 22.43 -10.58 15.30
CA VAL A 149 21.14 -11.01 15.85
C VAL A 149 20.77 -12.43 15.38
N GLY A 150 21.04 -12.73 14.12
CA GLY A 150 20.84 -14.06 13.54
C GLY A 150 21.74 -15.16 14.14
N MET A 151 22.98 -14.80 14.45
CA MET A 151 23.91 -15.66 15.18
C MET A 151 23.44 -15.88 16.64
N LEU A 152 22.89 -14.85 17.30
CA LEU A 152 22.30 -14.97 18.64
C LEU A 152 21.03 -15.83 18.67
N LEU A 153 20.24 -15.81 17.61
CA LEU A 153 19.05 -16.66 17.43
C LEU A 153 19.38 -18.09 16.97
N GLY A 154 20.66 -18.43 16.78
CA GLY A 154 21.11 -19.78 16.42
C GLY A 154 20.92 -20.15 14.94
N ASN A 155 20.45 -19.22 14.09
CA ASN A 155 20.22 -19.45 12.66
C ASN A 155 21.49 -19.28 11.80
N GLY A 156 22.66 -19.00 12.41
CA GLY A 156 23.92 -18.84 11.68
C GLY A 156 24.05 -17.50 10.94
N PHE A 157 25.25 -16.90 10.96
CA PHE A 157 25.49 -15.56 10.42
C PHE A 157 25.25 -15.46 8.90
N ALA A 158 25.58 -16.52 8.15
CA ALA A 158 25.41 -16.55 6.70
C ALA A 158 23.93 -16.68 6.29
N ASP A 159 23.18 -17.60 6.90
CA ASP A 159 21.76 -17.81 6.58
C ASP A 159 20.85 -16.68 7.08
N SER A 160 21.31 -15.88 8.05
CA SER A 160 20.55 -14.76 8.57
C SER A 160 20.70 -13.49 7.73
N VAL A 161 21.82 -13.36 7.03
CA VAL A 161 22.15 -12.16 6.24
C VAL A 161 21.93 -12.38 4.75
N ASP A 162 22.22 -13.59 4.28
CA ASP A 162 22.02 -14.01 2.90
C ASP A 162 21.36 -15.38 2.94
N ARG A 163 20.07 -15.40 3.33
CA ARG A 163 19.26 -16.61 3.26
C ARG A 163 19.07 -16.96 1.79
N LYS A 164 19.95 -17.81 1.25
CA LYS A 164 19.72 -18.50 -0.01
C LYS A 164 18.44 -19.33 0.15
N SER A 165 17.35 -18.79 -0.36
CA SER A 165 16.16 -19.58 -0.69
C SER A 165 16.45 -20.52 -1.85
#